data_AF-A0A1J6JY43-F1
#
_entry.id   AF-A0A1J6JY43-F1
#
_cell.length_a   1.000
_cell.length_b   1.000
_cell.length_c   1.000
_cell.angle_alpha   90.00
_cell.angle_beta   90.00
_cell.angle_gamma   90.00
#
_symmetry.space_group_name_H-M   'P 1'
#
loop_
_entity.id
_entity.type
_entity.pdbx_description
1 polymer ?
#
loop_
_entity_poly.entity_id
_entity_poly.type
_entity_poly.pdbx_seq_one_letter_code
_entity_poly.pdbx_strand_id
1 'polypeptide(L)'
;MSDYGSNNTCCFKCIQFILTAGLTALFIWLSLRTTKPSCSLENFYLPALNKSDNSNSTRSNHTLSFQLNLNNKMKDKGVRYDDIKLSFYYGTNTSFPIGNYTVPGFYQGHDKKAHKKGMLETQKMPWNDALKMVSNGSKVVFRVDVATRVRYKVILWYTKRHNYTLENNTVKVDGSGKSSSQQLHCCSIGLPLIFLFSLLLLL
;
A
#
# COMPACT_ATOMS: atom_id res chain seq x y z
N MET A 1 -25.34 -67.26 15.81
CA MET A 1 -26.17 -66.25 15.12
C MET A 1 -25.68 -64.88 15.56
N SER A 2 -24.62 -64.36 14.95
CA SER A 2 -24.16 -62.98 15.14
C SER A 2 -22.88 -62.76 14.34
N ASP A 3 -23.02 -62.34 13.08
CA ASP A 3 -21.95 -61.70 12.32
C ASP A 3 -22.57 -60.77 11.28
N TYR A 4 -22.84 -59.52 11.69
CA TYR A 4 -23.12 -58.40 10.78
C TYR A 4 -22.58 -57.12 11.45
N GLY A 5 -21.26 -56.96 11.42
CA GLY A 5 -20.60 -55.88 12.14
C GLY A 5 -19.21 -55.51 11.61
N SER A 6 -18.99 -55.50 10.29
CA SER A 6 -17.66 -55.19 9.74
C SER A 6 -17.62 -54.18 8.57
N ASN A 7 -18.76 -53.67 8.10
CA ASN A 7 -18.79 -52.81 6.91
C ASN A 7 -18.92 -51.31 7.20
N ASN A 8 -19.32 -50.93 8.43
CA ASN A 8 -19.62 -49.53 8.78
C ASN A 8 -18.40 -48.75 9.31
N THR A 9 -17.35 -49.44 9.76
CA THR A 9 -16.16 -48.85 10.39
C THR A 9 -15.14 -48.32 9.37
N CYS A 10 -15.11 -48.85 8.15
CA CYS A 10 -14.17 -48.42 7.12
C CYS A 10 -14.66 -47.14 6.40
N CYS A 11 -15.96 -47.08 6.08
CA CYS A 11 -16.57 -45.91 5.42
C CYS A 11 -16.49 -44.64 6.28
N PHE A 12 -16.71 -44.78 7.60
CA PHE A 12 -16.66 -43.65 8.53
C PHE A 12 -15.25 -43.04 8.63
N LYS A 13 -14.20 -43.87 8.58
CA LYS A 13 -12.80 -43.42 8.58
C LYS A 13 -12.43 -42.68 7.30
N CYS A 14 -12.89 -43.15 6.14
CA CYS A 14 -12.66 -42.48 4.86
C CYS A 14 -13.31 -41.09 4.82
N ILE A 15 -14.55 -40.97 5.30
CA ILE A 15 -15.26 -39.69 5.36
C ILE A 15 -14.56 -38.72 6.31
N GLN A 16 -14.14 -39.19 7.49
CA GLN A 16 -13.37 -38.38 8.44
C GLN A 16 -12.03 -37.89 7.86
N PHE A 17 -11.34 -38.74 7.10
CA PHE A 17 -10.10 -38.35 6.41
C PHE A 17 -10.36 -37.27 5.35
N ILE A 18 -11.39 -37.43 4.52
CA ILE A 18 -11.74 -36.43 3.49
C ILE A 18 -12.13 -35.09 4.14
N LEU A 19 -12.91 -35.11 5.23
CA LEU A 19 -13.30 -33.91 5.95
C LEU A 19 -12.10 -33.19 6.59
N THR A 20 -11.19 -33.95 7.22
CA THR A 20 -9.97 -33.37 7.82
C THR A 20 -8.99 -32.85 6.77
N ALA A 21 -8.81 -33.56 5.66
CA ALA A 21 -8.01 -33.10 4.52
C ALA A 21 -8.62 -31.84 3.86
N GLY A 22 -9.93 -31.81 3.66
CA GLY A 22 -10.63 -30.63 3.13
C GLY A 22 -10.54 -29.42 4.07
N LEU A 23 -10.69 -29.65 5.38
CA LEU A 23 -10.59 -28.61 6.39
C LEU A 23 -9.16 -28.05 6.51
N THR A 24 -8.15 -28.92 6.49
CA THR A 24 -6.74 -28.49 6.49
C THR A 24 -6.38 -27.73 5.21
N ALA A 25 -6.84 -28.20 4.04
CA ALA A 25 -6.68 -27.46 2.79
C ALA A 25 -7.37 -26.09 2.83
N LEU A 26 -8.56 -25.98 3.42
CA LEU A 26 -9.27 -24.72 3.62
C LEU A 26 -8.49 -23.77 4.54
N PHE A 27 -7.94 -24.29 5.65
CA PHE A 27 -7.10 -23.51 6.55
C PHE A 27 -5.82 -23.03 5.87
N ILE A 28 -5.14 -23.91 5.12
CA ILE A 28 -3.95 -23.54 4.33
C ILE A 28 -4.31 -22.45 3.31
N TRP A 29 -5.43 -22.59 2.60
CA TRP A 29 -5.92 -21.60 1.64
C TRP A 29 -6.20 -20.25 2.30
N LEU A 30 -6.86 -20.24 3.45
CA LEU A 30 -7.14 -19.04 4.23
C LEU A 30 -5.85 -18.38 4.74
N SER A 31 -4.90 -19.16 5.24
CA SER A 31 -3.61 -18.68 5.75
C SER A 31 -2.67 -18.14 4.66
N LEU A 32 -2.83 -18.59 3.40
CA LEU A 32 -2.07 -18.10 2.27
C LEU A 32 -2.68 -16.85 1.63
N ARG A 33 -3.93 -16.49 1.95
CA ARG A 33 -4.56 -15.27 1.47
C ARG A 33 -3.82 -14.03 2.01
N THR A 34 -2.95 -13.45 1.20
CA THR A 34 -2.28 -12.19 1.51
C THR A 34 -3.22 -11.02 1.22
N THR A 35 -3.43 -10.15 2.21
CA THR A 35 -4.06 -8.85 1.99
C THR A 35 -2.99 -7.81 1.68
N LYS A 36 -3.28 -6.88 0.77
CA LYS A 36 -2.34 -5.81 0.43
C LYS A 36 -2.19 -4.85 1.62
N PRO A 37 -0.98 -4.34 1.89
CA PRO A 37 -0.81 -3.30 2.90
C PRO A 37 -1.58 -2.04 2.47
N SER A 38 -2.17 -1.37 3.45
CA SER A 38 -2.86 -0.10 3.23
C SER A 38 -1.83 1.03 3.24
N CYS A 39 -1.94 1.94 2.27
CA CYS A 39 -1.05 3.06 2.09
C CYS A 39 -1.87 4.36 2.19
N SER A 40 -1.42 5.32 2.97
CA SER A 40 -2.02 6.67 3.02
C SER A 40 -0.93 7.73 3.04
N LEU A 41 -1.29 8.91 2.52
CA LEU A 41 -0.43 10.08 2.53
C LEU A 41 -1.05 11.12 3.47
N GLU A 42 -0.26 11.55 4.44
CA GLU A 42 -0.64 12.52 5.47
C GLU A 42 0.37 13.65 5.55
N ASN A 43 0.00 14.72 6.25
CA ASN A 43 0.86 15.88 6.51
C ASN A 43 1.52 16.44 5.23
N PHE A 44 0.80 16.38 4.11
CA PHE A 44 1.24 16.97 2.85
C PHE A 44 1.16 18.49 2.98
N TYR A 45 2.31 19.16 2.98
CA TYR A 45 2.42 20.59 3.24
C TYR A 45 3.42 21.26 2.30
N LEU A 46 2.96 22.33 1.65
CA LEU A 46 3.77 23.27 0.86
C LEU A 46 3.67 24.67 1.50
N PRO A 47 4.74 25.17 2.13
CA PRO A 47 4.76 26.49 2.75
C PRO A 47 4.41 27.61 1.77
N ALA A 48 4.93 27.56 0.53
CA ALA A 48 4.67 28.59 -0.48
C ALA A 48 3.18 28.78 -0.84
N LEU A 49 2.33 27.77 -0.62
CA LEU A 49 0.88 27.86 -0.85
C LEU A 49 0.09 28.40 0.35
N ASN A 50 0.73 28.58 1.51
CA ASN A 50 0.08 29.07 2.71
C ASN A 50 -0.25 30.57 2.61
N LYS A 51 -1.54 30.91 2.61
CA LYS A 51 -2.00 32.30 2.57
C LYS A 51 -1.80 33.04 3.89
N SER A 52 -1.91 32.33 5.01
CA SER A 52 -1.87 32.93 6.35
C SER A 52 -0.47 33.42 6.71
N ASP A 53 0.56 32.85 6.09
CA ASP A 53 1.95 33.26 6.23
C ASP A 53 2.48 33.77 4.89
N ASN A 54 2.29 35.08 4.65
CA ASN A 54 2.69 35.76 3.42
C ASN A 54 4.11 36.35 3.51
N SER A 55 4.98 35.83 4.37
CA SER A 55 6.36 36.28 4.42
C SER A 55 7.11 35.91 3.14
N ASN A 56 8.05 36.78 2.70
CA ASN A 56 8.86 36.52 1.51
C ASN A 56 9.64 35.19 1.62
N SER A 57 10.08 34.84 2.83
CA SER A 57 10.76 33.58 3.14
C SER A 57 9.86 32.37 2.83
N THR A 58 8.63 32.36 3.38
CA THR A 58 7.65 31.29 3.16
C THR A 58 7.23 31.19 1.70
N ARG A 59 7.13 32.33 0.99
CA ARG A 59 6.80 32.38 -0.44
C ARG A 59 7.87 31.79 -1.35
N SER A 60 9.14 32.00 -0.99
CA SER A 60 10.29 31.44 -1.71
C SER A 60 10.61 29.99 -1.32
N ASN A 61 9.95 29.47 -0.29
CA ASN A 61 10.16 28.12 0.21
C ASN A 61 9.34 27.11 -0.61
N HIS A 62 10.03 26.47 -1.56
CA HIS A 62 9.46 25.47 -2.46
C HIS A 62 9.57 24.03 -1.95
N THR A 63 9.86 23.87 -0.65
CA THR A 63 9.97 22.58 0.00
C THR A 63 8.59 21.94 0.17
N LEU A 64 8.40 20.77 -0.43
CA LEU A 64 7.28 19.88 -0.19
C LEU A 64 7.62 18.91 0.94
N SER A 65 6.82 18.93 1.99
CA SER A 65 6.90 17.97 3.10
C SER A 65 5.69 17.04 3.08
N PHE A 66 5.91 15.76 3.42
CA PHE A 66 4.84 14.76 3.48
C PHE A 66 5.18 13.63 4.46
N GLN A 67 4.16 12.87 4.84
CA GLN A 67 4.29 11.66 5.63
C GLN A 67 3.57 10.50 4.94
N LEU A 68 4.34 9.50 4.53
CA LEU A 68 3.84 8.24 4.01
C LEU A 68 3.53 7.29 5.16
N ASN A 69 2.28 6.88 5.28
CA ASN A 69 1.80 5.94 6.28
C ASN A 69 1.52 4.58 5.62
N LEU A 70 2.18 3.55 6.12
CA LEU A 70 2.03 2.17 5.64
C LEU A 70 1.47 1.33 6.79
N ASN A 71 0.31 0.72 6.59
CA ASN A 71 -0.36 -0.11 7.57
C ASN A 71 -0.44 -1.55 7.08
N ASN A 72 0.32 -2.44 7.72
CA ASN A 72 0.25 -3.86 7.46
C ASN A 72 -0.89 -4.48 8.29
N LYS A 73 -2.05 -4.70 7.66
CA LYS A 73 -3.21 -5.33 8.31
C LYS A 73 -3.13 -6.85 8.40
N MET A 74 -2.05 -7.47 7.92
CA MET A 74 -1.89 -8.92 8.01
C MET A 74 -1.43 -9.31 9.42
N LYS A 75 -2.15 -10.27 10.02
CA LYS A 75 -1.88 -10.76 11.37
C LYS A 75 -0.68 -11.70 11.45
N ASP A 76 -0.43 -12.46 10.37
CA ASP A 76 0.52 -13.58 10.41
C ASP A 76 1.76 -13.37 9.55
N LYS A 77 1.82 -12.27 8.78
CA LYS A 77 2.86 -12.04 7.78
C LYS A 77 3.48 -10.65 7.91
N GLY A 78 4.80 -10.61 7.92
CA GLY A 78 5.57 -9.38 7.77
C GLY A 78 5.69 -8.97 6.30
N VAL A 79 5.92 -7.68 6.05
CA VAL A 79 6.15 -7.13 4.70
C VAL A 79 7.54 -6.52 4.65
N ARG A 80 8.37 -6.99 3.71
CA ARG A 80 9.62 -6.34 3.34
C ARG A 80 9.35 -5.49 2.11
N TYR A 81 9.47 -4.19 2.25
CA TYR A 81 9.47 -3.26 1.14
C TYR A 81 10.89 -3.13 0.61
N ASP A 82 11.04 -3.21 -0.70
CA ASP A 82 12.19 -2.65 -1.39
C ASP A 82 12.03 -1.11 -1.42
N ASP A 83 12.95 -0.39 -2.07
CA ASP A 83 12.88 1.07 -2.11
C ASP A 83 11.54 1.55 -2.69
N ILE A 84 10.91 2.49 -1.98
CA ILE A 84 9.60 3.03 -2.34
C ILE A 84 9.84 4.34 -3.07
N LYS A 85 9.51 4.37 -4.36
CA LYS A 85 9.61 5.54 -5.21
C LYS A 85 8.28 6.29 -5.18
N LEU A 86 8.35 7.57 -4.83
CA LEU A 86 7.23 8.50 -4.85
C LEU A 86 7.48 9.51 -5.96
N SER A 87 6.55 9.63 -6.89
CA SER A 87 6.58 10.61 -7.97
C SER A 87 5.43 11.59 -7.78
N PHE A 88 5.76 12.88 -7.72
CA PHE A 88 4.79 13.94 -7.49
C PHE A 88 4.59 14.74 -8.77
N TYR A 89 3.33 15.07 -9.07
CA TYR A 89 2.93 15.84 -10.25
C TYR A 89 1.97 16.95 -9.87
N TYR A 90 2.00 18.04 -10.61
CA TYR A 90 1.02 19.11 -10.52
C TYR A 90 -0.19 18.81 -11.43
N GLY A 91 -1.40 18.89 -10.87
CA GLY A 91 -2.65 18.54 -11.54
C GLY A 91 -3.03 17.06 -11.40
N THR A 92 -3.95 16.61 -12.26
CA THR A 92 -4.42 15.21 -12.31
C THR A 92 -3.59 14.33 -13.24
N ASN A 93 -2.82 14.95 -14.14
CA ASN A 93 -2.05 14.28 -15.17
C ASN A 93 -0.56 14.25 -14.80
N THR A 94 0.21 13.41 -15.50
CA THR A 94 1.66 13.28 -15.31
C THR A 94 2.48 14.31 -16.08
N SER A 95 1.83 15.27 -16.74
CA SER A 95 2.47 16.26 -17.63
C SER A 95 3.42 17.22 -16.92
N PHE A 96 3.17 17.51 -15.64
CA PHE A 96 3.97 18.44 -14.84
C PHE A 96 4.61 17.72 -13.65
N PRO A 97 5.72 16.99 -13.85
CA PRO A 97 6.45 16.38 -12.73
C PRO A 97 7.09 17.46 -11.86
N ILE A 98 6.76 17.44 -10.57
CA ILE A 98 7.26 18.43 -9.60
C ILE A 98 8.40 17.90 -8.73
N GLY A 99 8.58 16.58 -8.64
CA GLY A 99 9.69 16.01 -7.90
C GLY A 99 9.51 14.52 -7.61
N ASN A 100 10.61 13.87 -7.26
CA ASN A 100 10.64 12.46 -6.88
C ASN A 100 11.30 12.30 -5.52
N TYR A 101 10.82 11.37 -4.71
CA TYR A 101 11.42 11.02 -3.42
C TYR A 101 11.50 9.50 -3.29
N THR A 102 12.62 9.01 -2.76
CA THR A 102 12.80 7.57 -2.52
C THR A 102 12.89 7.32 -1.02
N VAL A 103 11.95 6.55 -0.49
CA VAL A 103 12.05 6.03 0.88
C VAL A 103 12.83 4.72 0.83
N PRO A 104 13.91 4.57 1.63
CA PRO A 104 14.69 3.35 1.64
C PRO A 104 13.85 2.15 2.10
N GLY A 105 14.07 1.00 1.46
CA GLY A 105 13.34 -0.22 1.73
C GLY A 105 13.52 -0.70 3.18
N PHE A 106 12.41 -1.02 3.85
CA PHE A 106 12.40 -1.42 5.26
C PHE A 106 11.54 -2.67 5.49
N TYR A 107 11.74 -3.32 6.64
CA TYR A 107 10.89 -4.43 7.07
C TYR A 107 9.82 -3.92 8.02
N GLN A 108 8.58 -4.34 7.78
CA GLN A 108 7.42 -4.06 8.61
C GLN A 108 6.90 -5.38 9.18
N GLY A 109 6.80 -5.45 10.51
CA GLY A 109 6.22 -6.60 11.21
C GLY A 109 4.72 -6.79 10.86
N HIS A 110 4.18 -7.93 11.27
CA HIS A 110 2.75 -8.22 11.19
C HIS A 110 1.95 -7.28 12.12
N ASP A 111 0.78 -6.84 11.67
CA ASP A 111 -0.10 -5.91 12.39
C ASP A 111 0.61 -4.65 12.92
N LYS A 112 1.62 -4.16 12.19
CA LYS A 112 2.36 -2.94 12.52
C LYS A 112 2.02 -1.82 11.57
N LYS A 113 2.23 -0.59 12.04
CA LYS A 113 2.18 0.64 11.24
C LYS A 113 3.60 1.19 11.09
N ALA A 114 3.88 1.80 9.95
CA ALA A 114 5.13 2.49 9.67
C ALA A 114 4.85 3.89 9.14
N HIS A 115 5.56 4.87 9.65
CA HIS A 115 5.45 6.27 9.28
C HIS A 115 6.79 6.72 8.69
N LYS A 116 6.77 7.24 7.47
CA LYS A 116 7.96 7.67 6.73
C LYS A 116 7.77 9.11 6.29
N LYS A 117 8.47 10.01 6.98
CA LYS A 117 8.49 11.43 6.62
C LYS A 117 9.45 11.62 5.44
N GLY A 118 9.09 12.52 4.54
CA GLY A 118 9.89 12.90 3.40
C GLY A 118 9.78 14.39 3.15
N MET A 119 10.85 14.92 2.56
CA MET A 119 10.97 16.32 2.20
C MET A 119 11.71 16.42 0.88
N LEU A 120 11.19 17.22 -0.05
CA LEU A 120 11.82 17.44 -1.35
C LEU A 120 11.59 18.88 -1.80
N GLU A 121 12.54 19.43 -2.55
CA GLU A 121 12.35 20.70 -3.24
C GLU A 121 11.55 20.48 -4.52
N THR A 122 10.45 21.20 -4.68
CA THR A 122 9.64 21.10 -5.90
C THR A 122 10.32 21.86 -7.05
N GLN A 123 10.35 21.24 -8.22
CA GLN A 123 10.95 21.79 -9.43
C GLN A 123 9.89 21.97 -10.51
N LYS A 124 10.04 23.01 -11.35
CA LYS A 124 9.16 23.26 -12.52
C LYS A 124 7.67 23.37 -12.17
N MET A 125 7.35 23.73 -10.93
CA MET A 125 5.98 23.93 -10.49
C MET A 125 5.45 25.27 -11.04
N PRO A 126 4.24 25.31 -11.65
CA PRO A 126 3.62 26.55 -12.10
C PRO A 126 3.05 27.33 -10.90
N TRP A 127 3.94 27.97 -10.14
CA TRP A 127 3.60 28.67 -8.91
C TRP A 127 2.54 29.75 -9.11
N ASN A 128 2.67 30.59 -10.15
CA ASN A 128 1.70 31.67 -10.40
C ASN A 128 0.26 31.15 -10.52
N ASP A 129 0.07 30.03 -11.23
CA ASP A 129 -1.23 29.40 -11.40
C ASP A 129 -1.75 28.80 -10.10
N ALA A 130 -0.89 28.05 -9.40
CA ALA A 130 -1.22 27.44 -8.11
C ALA A 130 -1.65 28.50 -7.09
N LEU A 131 -0.90 29.60 -7.04
CA LEU A 131 -1.14 30.73 -6.14
C LEU A 131 -2.42 31.48 -6.48
N LYS A 132 -2.71 31.68 -7.77
CA LYS A 132 -3.97 32.27 -8.22
C LYS A 132 -5.17 31.40 -7.85
N MET A 133 -5.08 30.09 -8.06
CA MET A 133 -6.14 29.16 -7.67
C MET A 133 -6.41 29.19 -6.17
N VAL A 134 -5.34 29.12 -5.38
CA VAL A 134 -5.42 29.24 -3.92
C VAL A 134 -6.07 30.57 -3.55
N SER A 135 -5.58 31.70 -4.07
CA SER A 135 -6.13 33.05 -3.86
C SER A 135 -7.63 33.14 -4.12
N ASN A 136 -8.11 32.51 -5.18
CA ASN A 136 -9.53 32.44 -5.53
C ASN A 136 -10.39 31.53 -4.64
N GLY A 137 -9.77 30.85 -3.66
CA GLY A 137 -10.46 29.94 -2.73
C GLY A 137 -10.54 28.50 -3.23
N SER A 138 -9.95 28.19 -4.39
CA SER A 138 -9.89 26.84 -4.94
C SER A 138 -8.77 26.02 -4.33
N LYS A 139 -8.92 24.70 -4.33
CA LYS A 139 -7.89 23.75 -3.90
C LYS A 139 -6.98 23.38 -5.07
N VAL A 140 -5.68 23.32 -4.83
CA VAL A 140 -4.69 22.85 -5.80
C VAL A 140 -4.66 21.33 -5.78
N VAL A 141 -4.70 20.70 -6.95
CA VAL A 141 -4.62 19.25 -7.07
C VAL A 141 -3.20 18.84 -7.40
N PHE A 142 -2.69 17.87 -6.67
CA PHE A 142 -1.44 17.18 -6.94
C PHE A 142 -1.73 15.71 -7.21
N ARG A 143 -0.99 15.09 -8.12
CA ARG A 143 -1.01 13.64 -8.31
C ARG A 143 0.22 13.03 -7.67
N VAL A 144 0.04 11.88 -7.01
CA VAL A 144 1.10 11.14 -6.34
C VAL A 144 1.04 9.70 -6.81
N ASP A 145 2.10 9.26 -7.48
CA ASP A 145 2.26 7.88 -7.89
C ASP A 145 3.32 7.21 -7.00
N VAL A 146 3.00 6.01 -6.50
CA VAL A 146 3.87 5.23 -5.60
C VAL A 146 4.24 3.94 -6.29
N ALA A 147 5.53 3.63 -6.38
CA ALA A 147 6.02 2.38 -6.96
C ALA A 147 7.01 1.71 -6.01
N THR A 148 6.76 0.44 -5.68
CA THR A 148 7.66 -0.38 -4.87
C THR A 148 7.51 -1.86 -5.21
N ARG A 149 8.40 -2.67 -4.66
CA ARG A 149 8.32 -4.13 -4.69
C ARG A 149 8.21 -4.64 -3.27
N VAL A 150 7.31 -5.59 -3.06
CA VAL A 150 7.04 -6.16 -1.74
C VAL A 150 7.34 -7.64 -1.71
N ARG A 151 7.86 -8.12 -0.58
CA ARG A 151 8.02 -9.54 -0.25
C ARG A 151 7.31 -9.81 1.06
N TYR A 152 6.56 -10.90 1.13
CA TYR A 152 5.90 -11.32 2.37
C TYR A 152 6.80 -12.31 3.09
N LYS A 153 7.04 -12.10 4.39
CA LYS A 153 7.73 -13.07 5.24
C LYS A 153 6.69 -14.02 5.83
N VAL A 154 6.79 -15.31 5.50
CA VAL A 154 5.96 -16.39 6.03
C VAL A 154 6.85 -17.30 6.86
N ILE A 155 6.69 -17.24 8.19
CA ILE A 155 7.43 -18.04 9.19
C ILE A 155 8.96 -18.02 8.95
N LEU A 156 9.48 -18.93 8.11
CA LEU A 156 10.91 -19.11 7.83
C LEU A 156 11.38 -18.59 6.46
N TRP A 157 10.50 -18.30 5.51
CA TRP A 157 10.89 -17.88 4.15
C TRP A 157 10.19 -16.62 3.67
N TYR A 158 10.74 -16.03 2.60
CA TYR A 158 10.12 -14.91 1.89
C TYR A 158 9.40 -15.41 0.64
N THR A 159 8.25 -14.82 0.33
CA THR A 159 7.57 -15.04 -0.95
C THR A 159 8.34 -14.39 -2.09
N LYS A 160 7.91 -14.71 -3.32
CA LYS A 160 8.35 -13.98 -4.52
C LYS A 160 8.10 -12.47 -4.35
N ARG A 161 8.94 -11.66 -5.02
CA ARG A 161 8.72 -10.21 -5.13
C ARG A 161 7.47 -9.94 -5.95
N HIS A 162 6.61 -9.08 -5.42
CA HIS A 162 5.43 -8.58 -6.12
C HIS A 162 5.59 -7.09 -6.36
N ASN A 163 5.29 -6.63 -7.58
CA ASN A 163 5.23 -5.21 -7.86
C ASN A 163 3.98 -4.62 -7.17
N TYR A 164 4.16 -3.48 -6.53
CA TYR A 164 3.10 -2.73 -5.88
C TYR A 164 3.19 -1.30 -6.39
N THR A 165 2.27 -0.95 -7.27
CA THR A 165 2.17 0.38 -7.87
C THR A 165 0.81 0.97 -7.55
N LEU A 166 0.80 2.19 -7.04
CA LEU A 166 -0.39 2.99 -6.79
C LEU A 166 -0.32 4.20 -7.71
N GLU A 167 -1.15 4.21 -8.74
CA GLU A 167 -1.19 5.28 -9.73
C GLU A 167 -2.48 6.08 -9.59
N ASN A 168 -2.46 7.29 -10.14
CA ASN A 168 -3.64 8.15 -10.26
C ASN A 168 -4.26 8.55 -8.91
N ASN A 169 -3.45 8.57 -7.85
CA ASN A 169 -3.89 9.13 -6.58
C ASN A 169 -3.74 10.63 -6.59
N THR A 170 -4.77 11.35 -6.15
CA THR A 170 -4.77 12.80 -6.14
C THR A 170 -4.82 13.32 -4.71
N VAL A 171 -4.15 14.43 -4.45
CA VAL A 171 -4.04 15.09 -3.17
C VAL A 171 -4.45 16.54 -3.37
N LYS A 172 -5.45 17.00 -2.63
CA LYS A 172 -5.99 18.37 -2.74
C LYS A 172 -5.44 19.24 -1.63
N VAL A 173 -4.70 20.27 -1.96
CA VAL A 173 -4.12 21.24 -1.02
C VAL A 173 -4.99 22.49 -0.98
N ASP A 174 -5.29 22.97 0.21
CA ASP A 174 -6.04 24.21 0.41
C ASP A 174 -5.12 25.43 0.60
N GLY A 175 -5.72 26.60 0.82
CA GLY A 175 -4.97 27.84 1.03
C GLY A 175 -4.20 27.94 2.34
N SER A 176 -4.23 26.94 3.21
CA SER A 176 -3.28 26.83 4.32
C SER A 176 -1.97 26.15 3.90
N GLY A 177 -1.87 25.73 2.64
CA GLY A 177 -0.76 24.94 2.11
C GLY A 177 -0.79 23.48 2.52
N LYS A 178 -1.82 23.02 3.23
CA LYS A 178 -1.96 21.66 3.76
C LYS A 178 -2.98 20.84 2.98
N SER A 179 -2.84 19.52 3.01
CA SER A 179 -3.87 18.58 2.56
C SER A 179 -4.43 17.76 3.73
N SER A 180 -5.70 17.36 3.61
CA SER A 180 -6.30 16.34 4.46
C SER A 180 -5.68 14.97 4.19
N SER A 181 -5.72 14.07 5.18
CA SER A 181 -5.28 12.67 5.02
C SER A 181 -5.98 12.02 3.83
N GLN A 182 -5.19 11.46 2.90
CA GLN A 182 -5.71 10.79 1.71
C GLN A 182 -5.27 9.33 1.71
N GLN A 183 -6.24 8.42 1.66
CA GLN A 183 -5.95 7.01 1.43
C GLN A 183 -5.57 6.82 -0.04
N LEU A 184 -4.44 6.17 -0.27
CA LEU A 184 -4.00 5.84 -1.62
C LEU A 184 -4.67 4.53 -2.00
N HIS A 185 -5.60 4.60 -2.97
CA HIS A 185 -6.38 3.45 -3.38
C HIS A 185 -5.54 2.55 -4.27
N CYS A 186 -5.39 1.29 -3.87
CA CYS A 186 -4.73 0.28 -4.69
C CYS A 186 -5.72 -0.30 -5.70
N CYS A 187 -5.51 -0.03 -6.98
CA CYS A 187 -6.07 -0.87 -8.04
C CYS A 187 -5.49 -2.28 -7.90
N SER A 188 -6.35 -3.30 -7.83
CA SER A 188 -5.92 -4.69 -7.66
C SER A 188 -6.18 -5.49 -8.91
N ILE A 189 -5.11 -5.90 -9.58
CA ILE A 189 -5.10 -7.11 -10.41
C ILE A 189 -4.02 -8.01 -9.81
N GLY A 190 -4.41 -9.20 -9.38
CA GLY A 190 -3.48 -10.15 -8.77
C GLY A 190 -4.24 -11.31 -8.15
N LEU A 191 -4.67 -12.24 -9.01
CA LEU A 191 -5.16 -13.55 -8.61
C LEU A 191 -4.09 -14.24 -7.73
N PRO A 192 -4.48 -14.90 -6.64
CA PRO A 192 -3.58 -15.76 -5.90
C PRO A 192 -3.30 -17.02 -6.75
N LEU A 193 -2.08 -17.11 -7.30
CA LEU A 193 -1.49 -18.35 -7.81
C LEU A 193 -1.29 -19.32 -6.64
N ILE A 194 -2.32 -20.07 -6.27
CA ILE A 194 -2.24 -21.13 -5.23
C ILE A 194 -2.26 -22.54 -5.85
N PHE A 195 -2.32 -22.68 -7.18
CA PHE A 195 -2.47 -24.00 -7.82
C PHE A 195 -1.25 -24.94 -7.85
N LEU A 196 -0.11 -24.61 -7.22
CA LEU A 196 1.12 -25.42 -7.39
C LEU A 196 1.66 -26.11 -6.14
N PHE A 197 1.18 -25.79 -4.93
CA PHE A 197 1.73 -26.41 -3.70
C PHE A 197 0.89 -27.54 -3.11
N SER A 198 -0.39 -27.68 -3.50
CA SER A 198 -1.22 -28.79 -3.01
C SER A 198 -0.94 -30.12 -3.73
N LEU A 199 -0.30 -30.10 -4.90
CA LEU A 199 -0.01 -31.32 -5.66
C LEU A 199 1.23 -32.08 -5.12
N LEU A 200 2.10 -31.43 -4.36
CA LEU A 200 3.33 -32.05 -3.84
C LEU A 200 3.17 -32.76 -2.49
N LEU A 201 2.00 -32.62 -1.84
CA LEU A 201 1.67 -33.30 -0.58
C LEU A 201 0.70 -34.47 -0.78
N LEU A 202 0.38 -34.79 -2.03
CA LEU A 202 -0.51 -35.88 -2.46
C LEU A 202 0.19 -36.91 -3.37
N LEU A 203 1.52 -36.83 -3.50
CA LEU A 203 2.38 -37.82 -4.17
C LEU A 203 3.34 -38.44 -3.16
#